data_AF-A0A257JEP3-F1
#
_entry.id   AF-A0A257JEP3-F1
#
_cell.length_a   1.000
_cell.length_b   1.000
_cell.length_c   1.000
_cell.angle_alpha   90.00
_cell.angle_beta   90.00
_cell.angle_gamma   90.00
#
_symmetry.space_group_name_H-M   'P 1'
#
loop_
_entity.id
_entity.type
_entity.pdbx_description
1 polymer ?
#
loop_
_entity_poly.entity_id
_entity_poly.type
_entity_poly.pdbx_seq_one_letter_code
_entity_poly.pdbx_strand_id
1 'polypeptide(L)'
;MKAALIPALAASLTLAACASSPDAPRTAPAAPVARPTPPAPRPAAPPQAAPTTGWMDVALSPGAWRHHQHEGGTTAFFIATTGAGGFLMTCDPRRGRVELWREGKSSAPRVMTIRTETATRSFQAVPVEDTLPYHAADVAVGDPLLDAMA
;
A
#
# COMPACT_ATOMS: atom_id res chain seq x y z
N MET A 1 1.56 28.26 95.03
CA MET A 1 2.71 27.32 94.86
C MET A 1 3.56 27.84 93.72
N LYS A 2 4.88 27.85 93.90
CA LYS A 2 5.88 28.67 93.18
C LYS A 2 6.25 28.16 91.77
N ALA A 3 6.80 29.09 91.00
CA ALA A 3 7.19 29.12 89.58
C ALA A 3 8.14 28.05 89.00
N ALA A 4 8.13 27.92 87.67
CA ALA A 4 9.28 27.73 86.75
C ALA A 4 8.76 27.93 85.29
N LEU A 5 9.21 28.79 84.35
CA LEU A 5 10.50 29.33 83.86
C LEU A 5 11.33 28.43 82.91
N ILE A 6 11.13 28.66 81.60
CA ILE A 6 12.09 28.82 80.46
C ILE A 6 13.07 27.66 80.06
N PRO A 7 13.81 27.76 78.92
CA PRO A 7 13.55 27.15 77.60
C PRO A 7 14.61 26.11 77.19
N ALA A 8 14.42 25.43 76.05
CA ALA A 8 15.39 24.48 75.50
C ALA A 8 15.61 24.66 73.99
N LEU A 9 16.90 24.82 73.63
CA LEU A 9 17.60 24.49 72.38
C LEU A 9 17.17 25.22 71.09
N ALA A 10 17.94 26.13 70.46
CA ALA A 10 19.35 26.14 70.05
C ALA A 10 19.72 25.05 69.01
N ALA A 11 19.73 25.43 67.72
CA ALA A 11 20.64 24.95 66.67
C ALA A 11 20.33 25.66 65.33
N SER A 12 20.83 26.88 65.09
CA SER A 12 22.01 27.14 64.24
C SER A 12 21.89 26.65 62.79
N LEU A 13 21.26 27.48 61.95
CA LEU A 13 21.29 27.37 60.48
C LEU A 13 22.70 27.75 59.99
N THR A 14 23.44 26.76 59.51
CA THR A 14 24.79 26.93 58.97
C THR A 14 24.81 26.97 57.45
N LEU A 15 25.36 28.09 56.97
CA LEU A 15 26.28 28.27 55.85
C LEU A 15 25.82 28.04 54.40
N ALA A 16 25.91 29.17 53.67
CA ALA A 16 26.10 29.31 52.25
C ALA A 16 27.24 28.43 51.68
N ALA A 17 27.06 27.91 50.46
CA ALA A 17 28.17 27.71 49.52
C ALA A 17 27.68 27.47 48.08
N CYS A 18 28.06 28.41 47.21
CA CYS A 18 28.51 28.20 45.83
C CYS A 18 27.53 27.62 44.79
N ALA A 19 26.78 28.52 44.15
CA ALA A 19 26.35 28.34 42.76
C ALA A 19 27.46 28.83 41.83
N SER A 20 28.15 27.91 41.16
CA SER A 20 29.04 28.22 40.02
C SER A 20 28.30 27.84 38.74
N SER A 21 27.93 28.82 37.93
CA SER A 21 27.38 28.59 36.59
C SER A 21 28.52 28.28 35.60
N PRO A 22 28.47 27.17 34.85
CA PRO A 22 29.42 26.93 33.76
C PRO A 22 29.10 27.81 32.55
N ASP A 23 30.14 28.43 32.00
CA ASP A 23 30.12 29.19 30.76
C ASP A 23 29.77 28.25 29.58
N ALA A 24 28.79 28.63 28.76
CA ALA A 24 28.30 27.80 27.66
C ALA A 24 29.24 27.95 26.44
N PRO A 25 29.69 26.85 25.80
CA PRO A 25 30.52 26.93 24.61
C PRO A 25 29.75 27.58 23.44
N ARG A 26 30.35 28.62 22.86
CA ARG A 26 29.85 29.30 21.65
C ARG A 26 29.87 28.32 20.47
N THR A 27 28.70 27.97 19.95
CA THR A 27 28.52 27.09 18.80
C THR A 27 29.12 27.73 17.53
N ALA A 28 29.92 26.95 16.79
CA ALA A 28 30.47 27.36 15.50
C ALA A 28 29.35 27.36 14.42
N PRO A 29 29.44 28.21 13.37
CA PRO A 29 28.46 28.22 12.29
C PRO A 29 28.43 26.89 11.54
N ALA A 30 27.22 26.35 11.31
CA ALA A 30 27.02 25.12 10.55
C ALA A 30 27.45 25.30 9.09
N ALA A 31 28.16 24.31 8.54
CA ALA A 31 28.55 24.28 7.13
C ALA A 31 27.30 24.18 6.21
N PRO A 32 27.32 24.74 4.99
CA PRO A 32 26.20 24.66 4.06
C PRO A 32 25.93 23.20 3.65
N VAL A 33 24.70 22.74 3.86
CA VAL A 33 24.26 21.40 3.45
C VAL A 33 24.04 21.40 1.93
N ALA A 34 24.67 20.46 1.23
CA ALA A 34 24.47 20.27 -0.20
C ALA A 34 23.00 19.91 -0.50
N ARG A 35 22.39 20.59 -1.48
CA ARG A 35 20.99 20.35 -1.86
C ARG A 35 20.87 18.98 -2.57
N PRO A 36 19.85 18.17 -2.27
CA PRO A 36 19.59 16.93 -2.99
C PRO A 36 19.39 17.18 -4.48
N THR A 37 20.02 16.36 -5.33
CA THR A 37 19.81 16.40 -6.78
C THR A 37 18.41 15.86 -7.11
N PRO A 38 17.64 16.49 -8.02
CA PRO A 38 16.34 15.99 -8.42
C PRO A 38 16.41 14.58 -9.01
N PRO A 39 15.44 13.68 -8.70
CA PRO A 39 15.40 12.36 -9.29
C PRO A 39 15.22 12.44 -10.82
N ALA A 40 15.88 11.53 -11.54
CA ALA A 40 15.79 11.46 -12.99
C ALA A 40 14.34 11.20 -13.47
N PRO A 41 13.94 11.69 -14.65
CA PRO A 41 12.61 11.43 -15.21
C PRO A 41 12.38 9.93 -15.39
N ARG A 42 11.21 9.44 -14.94
CA ARG A 42 10.79 8.05 -15.15
C ARG A 42 10.56 7.79 -16.64
N PRO A 43 11.01 6.65 -17.20
CA PRO A 43 10.69 6.26 -18.57
C PRO A 43 9.17 6.25 -18.82
N ALA A 44 8.73 6.74 -19.98
CA ALA A 44 7.33 6.71 -20.37
C ALA A 44 6.83 5.26 -20.44
N ALA A 45 5.59 5.03 -19.98
CA ALA A 45 4.96 3.72 -20.09
C ALA A 45 4.86 3.30 -21.57
N PRO A 46 5.09 2.02 -21.90
CA PRO A 46 4.95 1.55 -23.28
C PRO A 46 3.51 1.80 -23.79
N PRO A 47 3.36 2.14 -25.08
CA PRO A 47 2.05 2.38 -25.67
C PRO A 47 1.17 1.12 -25.54
N GLN A 48 -0.04 1.32 -25.05
CA GLN A 48 -1.03 0.26 -24.90
C GLN A 48 -1.46 -0.21 -26.29
N ALA A 49 -1.60 -1.53 -26.49
CA ALA A 49 -2.09 -2.08 -27.75
C ALA A 49 -3.44 -1.43 -28.08
N ALA A 50 -3.60 -1.04 -29.35
CA ALA A 50 -4.87 -0.45 -29.79
C ALA A 50 -6.01 -1.43 -29.50
N PRO A 51 -7.18 -0.94 -29.05
CA PRO A 51 -8.39 -1.76 -28.96
C PRO A 51 -8.54 -2.61 -30.21
N THR A 52 -8.77 -3.92 -30.06
CA THR A 52 -9.40 -4.68 -31.14
C THR A 52 -10.76 -4.05 -31.40
N THR A 53 -10.94 -3.46 -32.58
CA THR A 53 -12.25 -3.03 -33.06
C THR A 53 -13.15 -4.27 -33.13
N GLY A 54 -14.39 -4.18 -32.64
CA GLY A 54 -15.30 -5.33 -32.62
C GLY A 54 -14.99 -6.38 -31.55
N TRP A 55 -14.41 -6.01 -30.40
CA TRP A 55 -14.12 -6.96 -29.32
C TRP A 55 -15.36 -7.76 -28.85
N MET A 56 -16.57 -7.18 -28.97
CA MET A 56 -17.84 -7.83 -28.67
C MET A 56 -18.22 -8.92 -29.69
N ASP A 57 -17.70 -8.81 -30.92
CA ASP A 57 -17.96 -9.74 -32.01
C ASP A 57 -16.93 -10.89 -32.04
N VAL A 58 -15.92 -10.86 -31.17
CA VAL A 58 -14.91 -11.90 -31.08
C VAL A 58 -15.48 -13.11 -30.33
N ALA A 59 -15.21 -14.31 -30.84
CA ALA A 59 -15.61 -15.55 -30.17
C ALA A 59 -15.06 -15.59 -28.73
N LEU A 60 -15.92 -15.99 -27.78
CA LEU A 60 -15.53 -16.13 -26.39
C LEU A 60 -14.37 -17.13 -26.23
N SER A 61 -13.45 -16.82 -25.33
CA SER A 61 -12.38 -17.75 -24.94
C SER A 61 -12.99 -19.08 -24.50
N PRO A 62 -12.58 -20.22 -25.09
CA PRO A 62 -13.07 -21.53 -24.65
C PRO A 62 -12.63 -21.84 -23.22
N GLY A 63 -13.58 -22.17 -22.34
CA GLY A 63 -13.29 -22.44 -20.94
C GLY A 63 -14.53 -22.48 -20.06
N ALA A 64 -14.32 -22.57 -18.76
CA ALA A 64 -15.38 -22.59 -17.77
C ALA A 64 -15.01 -21.78 -16.53
N TRP A 65 -16.02 -21.13 -15.96
CA TRP A 65 -15.92 -20.51 -14.64
C TRP A 65 -16.14 -21.54 -13.55
N ARG A 66 -15.36 -21.40 -12.48
CA ARG A 66 -15.52 -22.15 -11.24
C ARG A 66 -15.47 -21.18 -10.07
N HIS A 67 -16.21 -21.50 -9.04
CA HIS A 67 -16.31 -20.69 -7.83
C HIS A 67 -15.82 -21.52 -6.65
N HIS A 68 -15.08 -20.87 -5.77
CA HIS A 68 -14.57 -21.46 -4.55
C HIS A 68 -14.78 -20.51 -3.38
N GLN A 69 -15.27 -21.07 -2.27
CA GLN A 69 -15.43 -20.34 -1.02
C GLN A 69 -14.33 -20.78 -0.06
N HIS A 70 -13.72 -19.82 0.64
CA HIS A 70 -12.73 -20.07 1.68
C HIS A 70 -12.91 -19.09 2.84
N GLU A 71 -12.20 -19.32 3.96
CA GLU A 71 -12.30 -18.48 5.15
C GLU A 71 -12.00 -16.99 4.87
N GLY A 72 -11.18 -16.72 3.85
CA GLY A 72 -10.77 -15.39 3.44
C GLY A 72 -11.67 -14.72 2.41
N GLY A 73 -12.71 -15.39 1.89
CA GLY A 73 -13.60 -14.81 0.88
C GLY A 73 -14.06 -15.77 -0.21
N THR A 74 -14.45 -15.20 -1.35
CA THR A 74 -14.92 -15.93 -2.54
C THR A 74 -13.95 -15.69 -3.69
N THR A 75 -13.60 -16.76 -4.40
CA THR A 75 -12.80 -16.68 -5.62
C THR A 75 -13.59 -17.26 -6.79
N ALA A 76 -13.68 -16.50 -7.88
CA ALA A 76 -14.15 -16.97 -9.18
C ALA A 76 -12.94 -17.10 -10.10
N PHE A 77 -12.73 -18.26 -10.70
CA PHE A 77 -11.61 -18.51 -11.61
C PHE A 77 -12.10 -19.08 -12.94
N PHE A 78 -11.63 -18.48 -14.02
CA PHE A 78 -11.84 -18.95 -15.38
C PHE A 78 -10.69 -19.86 -15.78
N ILE A 79 -11.02 -21.08 -16.19
CA ILE A 79 -10.06 -22.06 -16.71
C ILE A 79 -10.26 -22.18 -18.22
N ALA A 80 -9.27 -21.72 -18.98
CA ALA A 80 -9.23 -21.90 -20.43
C ALA A 80 -8.96 -23.37 -20.80
N THR A 81 -9.61 -23.89 -21.84
CA THR A 81 -9.38 -25.27 -22.30
C THR A 81 -8.05 -25.46 -23.01
N THR A 82 -7.47 -24.37 -23.52
CA THR A 82 -6.20 -24.36 -24.27
C THR A 82 -4.96 -24.44 -23.39
N GLY A 83 -5.12 -24.41 -22.06
CA GLY A 83 -4.00 -24.36 -21.11
C GLY A 83 -3.26 -23.02 -21.07
N ALA A 84 -3.78 -22.00 -21.77
CA ALA A 84 -3.24 -20.64 -21.76
C ALA A 84 -4.30 -19.66 -21.24
N GLY A 85 -3.95 -18.85 -20.24
CA GLY A 85 -4.72 -17.68 -19.82
C GLY A 85 -5.78 -17.99 -18.77
N GLY A 86 -5.34 -18.07 -17.52
CA GLY A 86 -6.23 -17.93 -16.37
C GLY A 86 -6.60 -16.46 -16.10
N PHE A 87 -7.85 -16.22 -15.77
CA PHE A 87 -8.29 -15.00 -15.09
C PHE A 87 -9.06 -15.39 -13.83
N LEU A 88 -8.75 -14.77 -12.70
CA LEU A 88 -9.50 -14.99 -11.48
C LEU A 88 -9.80 -13.66 -10.78
N MET A 89 -10.88 -13.68 -10.02
CA MET A 89 -11.32 -12.58 -9.19
C MET A 89 -11.45 -13.11 -7.78
N THR A 90 -10.80 -12.46 -6.82
CA THR A 90 -10.92 -12.80 -5.41
C THR A 90 -11.44 -11.62 -4.63
N CYS A 91 -12.47 -11.85 -3.82
CA CYS A 91 -12.98 -10.83 -2.90
C CYS A 91 -12.25 -10.98 -1.57
N ASP A 92 -11.53 -9.94 -1.16
CA ASP A 92 -11.00 -9.80 0.20
C ASP A 92 -11.93 -8.87 1.00
N PRO A 93 -12.84 -9.42 1.82
CA PRO A 93 -13.77 -8.63 2.62
C PRO A 93 -13.07 -7.88 3.76
N ARG A 94 -11.89 -8.32 4.21
CA ARG A 94 -11.12 -7.65 5.27
C ARG A 94 -10.50 -6.36 4.75
N ARG A 95 -10.07 -6.36 3.48
CA ARG A 95 -9.49 -5.17 2.81
C ARG A 95 -10.54 -4.34 2.07
N GLY A 96 -11.75 -4.86 1.88
CA GLY A 96 -12.79 -4.22 1.07
C GLY A 96 -12.37 -4.09 -0.39
N ARG A 97 -11.75 -5.15 -0.93
CA ARG A 97 -11.20 -5.17 -2.29
C ARG A 97 -11.66 -6.39 -3.06
N VAL A 98 -11.81 -6.21 -4.36
CA VAL A 98 -11.82 -7.29 -5.35
C VAL A 98 -10.49 -7.22 -6.07
N GLU A 99 -9.69 -8.26 -5.97
CA GLU A 99 -8.43 -8.36 -6.71
C GLU A 99 -8.69 -9.08 -8.03
N LEU A 100 -8.26 -8.47 -9.14
CA LEU A 100 -8.36 -9.01 -10.49
C LEU A 100 -7.00 -9.55 -10.92
N TRP A 101 -6.92 -10.86 -11.16
CA TRP A 101 -5.68 -11.56 -11.41
C TRP A 101 -5.68 -12.11 -12.83
N ARG A 102 -4.63 -11.82 -13.58
CA ARG A 102 -4.45 -12.32 -14.94
C ARG A 102 -3.09 -12.99 -15.06
N GLU A 103 -3.06 -14.16 -15.70
CA GLU A 103 -1.81 -14.86 -15.95
C GLU A 103 -0.84 -14.00 -16.80
N GLY A 104 0.44 -13.95 -16.40
CA GLY A 104 1.48 -13.20 -17.08
C GLY A 104 2.88 -13.44 -16.51
N LYS A 105 3.84 -13.83 -17.36
CA LYS A 105 5.21 -14.26 -17.00
C LYS A 105 6.22 -13.13 -16.74
N SER A 106 5.77 -12.00 -16.21
CA SER A 106 6.62 -10.81 -16.03
C SER A 106 6.93 -10.53 -14.58
N SER A 107 8.18 -10.18 -14.27
CA SER A 107 8.60 -9.74 -12.93
C SER A 107 8.43 -8.23 -12.71
N ALA A 108 8.10 -7.47 -13.74
CA ALA A 108 7.78 -6.04 -13.64
C ALA A 108 6.26 -5.82 -13.69
N PRO A 109 5.73 -4.77 -13.01
CA PRO A 109 4.34 -4.35 -13.14
C PRO A 109 3.91 -4.16 -14.60
N ARG A 110 2.64 -4.45 -14.89
CA ARG A 110 2.05 -4.32 -16.23
C ARG A 110 0.75 -3.56 -16.19
N VAL A 111 0.38 -2.97 -17.31
CA VAL A 111 -0.95 -2.41 -17.49
C VAL A 111 -1.93 -3.56 -17.78
N MET A 112 -2.94 -3.71 -16.94
CA MET A 112 -4.10 -4.56 -17.17
C MET A 112 -5.27 -3.69 -17.60
N THR A 113 -5.86 -3.96 -18.76
CA THR A 113 -7.04 -3.26 -19.26
C THR A 113 -8.27 -4.14 -19.12
N ILE A 114 -9.29 -3.61 -18.44
CA ILE A 114 -10.63 -4.18 -18.38
C ILE A 114 -11.50 -3.37 -19.33
N ARG A 115 -12.15 -4.07 -20.26
CA ARG A 115 -13.11 -3.49 -21.19
C ARG A 115 -14.43 -4.23 -21.07
N THR A 116 -15.49 -3.45 -20.94
CA THR A 116 -16.88 -3.90 -20.90
C THR A 116 -17.67 -3.11 -21.93
N GLU A 117 -18.97 -3.36 -22.07
CA GLU A 117 -19.83 -2.61 -23.00
C GLU A 117 -19.86 -1.11 -22.67
N THR A 118 -19.89 -0.77 -21.39
CA THR A 118 -20.14 0.59 -20.90
C THR A 118 -18.89 1.27 -20.34
N ALA A 119 -17.81 0.53 -20.08
CA ALA A 119 -16.60 1.05 -19.48
C ALA A 119 -15.31 0.48 -20.10
N THR A 120 -14.25 1.28 -20.09
CA THR A 120 -12.88 0.81 -20.32
C THR A 120 -11.98 1.44 -19.28
N ARG A 121 -11.26 0.62 -18.52
CA ARG A 121 -10.34 1.09 -17.49
C ARG A 121 -9.04 0.31 -17.49
N SER A 122 -7.96 1.01 -17.18
CA SER A 122 -6.63 0.41 -17.08
C SER A 122 -6.10 0.53 -15.65
N PHE A 123 -5.45 -0.54 -15.19
CA PHE A 123 -4.86 -0.67 -13.87
C PHE A 123 -3.38 -0.99 -14.01
N GLN A 124 -2.58 -0.52 -13.06
CA GLN A 124 -1.26 -1.09 -12.83
C GLN A 124 -1.46 -2.40 -12.07
N ALA A 125 -1.20 -3.51 -12.75
CA ALA A 125 -1.18 -4.83 -12.15
C ALA A 125 0.25 -5.17 -11.75
N VAL A 126 0.42 -5.64 -10.51
CA VAL A 126 1.72 -6.01 -9.96
C VAL A 126 1.87 -7.53 -10.00
N PRO A 127 3.08 -8.05 -10.24
CA PRO A 127 3.32 -9.48 -10.13
C PRO A 127 2.99 -9.94 -8.71
N VAL A 128 2.30 -11.07 -8.59
CA VAL A 128 2.05 -11.70 -7.29
C VAL A 128 3.10 -12.77 -7.05
N GLU A 129 3.68 -12.76 -5.86
CA GLU A 129 4.80 -13.62 -5.45
C GLU A 129 4.29 -15.02 -5.03
N ASP A 130 3.70 -15.75 -5.99
CA ASP A 130 3.18 -17.10 -5.78
C ASP A 130 3.64 -18.09 -6.88
N THR A 131 3.23 -19.36 -6.76
CA THR A 131 3.68 -20.51 -7.57
C THR A 131 3.30 -20.42 -9.06
N LEU A 132 2.39 -19.52 -9.44
CA LEU A 132 1.94 -19.30 -10.82
C LEU A 132 2.17 -17.84 -11.23
N PRO A 133 2.61 -17.57 -12.47
CA PRO A 133 2.92 -16.21 -12.90
C PRO A 133 1.62 -15.43 -13.10
N TYR A 134 1.18 -14.69 -12.08
CA TYR A 134 0.02 -13.81 -12.14
C TYR A 134 0.41 -12.34 -11.95
N HIS A 135 -0.39 -11.46 -12.53
CA HIS A 135 -0.42 -10.03 -12.27
C HIS A 135 -1.77 -9.68 -11.68
N ALA A 136 -1.78 -9.02 -10.52
CA ALA A 136 -3.00 -8.64 -9.80
C ALA A 136 -3.18 -7.13 -9.74
N ALA A 137 -4.43 -6.69 -9.84
CA ALA A 137 -4.84 -5.31 -9.64
C ALA A 137 -6.00 -5.23 -8.64
N ASP A 138 -5.92 -4.27 -7.71
CA ASP A 138 -6.95 -4.06 -6.69
C ASP A 138 -8.05 -3.13 -7.19
N VAL A 139 -9.30 -3.55 -7.02
CA VAL A 139 -10.51 -2.76 -7.26
C VAL A 139 -11.28 -2.63 -5.95
N ALA A 140 -11.84 -1.45 -5.66
CA ALA A 140 -12.68 -1.30 -4.46
C ALA A 140 -14.01 -2.05 -4.65
N VAL A 141 -14.57 -2.65 -3.60
CA VAL A 141 -15.87 -3.38 -3.70
C VAL A 141 -17.05 -2.50 -4.15
N GLY A 142 -16.97 -1.17 -4.02
CA GLY A 142 -17.98 -0.23 -4.52
C GLY A 142 -17.58 0.52 -5.79
N ASP A 143 -16.56 0.03 -6.50
CA ASP A 143 -16.11 0.66 -7.74
C ASP A 143 -17.12 0.38 -8.87
N PRO A 144 -17.64 1.41 -9.58
CA PRO A 144 -18.62 1.22 -10.66
C PRO A 144 -18.15 0.33 -11.82
N LEU A 145 -16.83 0.08 -11.93
CA LEU A 145 -16.33 -0.89 -12.89
C LEU A 145 -16.91 -2.30 -12.63
N LEU A 146 -17.12 -2.69 -11.38
CA LEU A 146 -17.65 -4.01 -11.03
C LEU A 146 -19.08 -4.18 -11.56
N ASP A 147 -19.92 -3.14 -11.47
CA ASP A 147 -21.26 -3.15 -12.06
C ASP A 147 -21.19 -3.15 -13.59
N ALA A 148 -20.23 -2.44 -14.17
CA ALA A 148 -20.03 -2.45 -15.63
C ALA A 148 -19.57 -3.81 -16.18
N MET A 149 -19.10 -4.73 -15.33
CA MET A 149 -18.71 -6.10 -15.67
C MET A 149 -19.87 -7.12 -15.54
N ALA A 150 -20.95 -6.76 -14.85
CA ALA A 150 -22.05 -7.65 -14.49
C ALA A 150 -23.09 -7.83 -15.60
#